data_AF-A0AA39ZXY5-F1
#
_entry.id   AF-A0AA39ZXY5-F1
#
_cell.length_a   1.000
_cell.length_b   1.000
_cell.length_c   1.000
_cell.angle_alpha   90.00
_cell.angle_beta   90.00
_cell.angle_gamma   90.00
#
_symmetry.space_group_name_H-M   'P 1'
#
loop_
_entity.id
_entity.type
_entity.pdbx_description
1 polymer ?
#
loop_
_entity_poly.entity_id
_entity_poly.type
_entity_poly.pdbx_seq_one_letter_code
_entity_poly.pdbx_strand_id
1 'polypeptide(L)'
;MTQALAVDSKRTKRLRKRQEKKASKSSLAYASGFLDLPHEIFLEILAILRPRDLLALSWVSQPLRQFILAEEDHITKTVIATRYAALAKCFPRPVLLEHVDPASRPALQSPLRSKVQALHQRPFQHIQPPDPSVVCTCLTCILRWNSLCLALDFAHWQDNLDKGEPIPMIPRGTSPQWNQQLIARHADHVAWSLMRPLWYAMILEAHLDSTIRSIRRHGLNKGNRRRRFRMTEEDVRAGTDAFLERSGPPTVDTPYHRDNYYMLEAYLPNRSWIADRGRWVYVQADQHDRDVQIAVLWSSSS
;
A
#
# COMPACT_ATOMS: atom_id res chain seq x y z
N MET A 1 5.70 -43.13 -59.07
CA MET A 1 5.83 -43.59 -57.68
C MET A 1 7.29 -43.88 -57.40
N THR A 2 7.98 -43.03 -56.65
CA THR A 2 9.37 -43.25 -56.20
C THR A 2 9.35 -43.24 -54.67
N GLN A 3 9.28 -44.43 -54.07
CA GLN A 3 9.42 -44.59 -52.63
C GLN A 3 10.90 -44.41 -52.26
N ALA A 4 11.17 -43.53 -51.31
CA ALA A 4 12.52 -43.30 -50.79
C ALA A 4 12.99 -44.52 -49.98
N LEU A 5 14.12 -45.08 -50.37
CA LEU A 5 14.78 -46.21 -49.70
C LEU A 5 15.20 -45.80 -48.28
N ALA A 6 14.71 -46.53 -47.27
CA ALA A 6 15.10 -46.34 -45.88
C ALA A 6 16.53 -46.85 -45.67
N VAL A 7 17.51 -45.94 -45.65
CA VAL A 7 18.92 -46.27 -45.40
C VAL A 7 19.12 -46.56 -43.91
N ASP A 8 19.02 -47.83 -43.56
CA ASP A 8 19.12 -48.34 -42.19
C ASP A 8 20.58 -48.56 -41.75
N SER A 9 21.40 -47.50 -41.86
CA SER A 9 22.81 -47.55 -41.48
C SER A 9 23.01 -47.51 -39.96
N LYS A 10 24.07 -48.16 -39.45
CA LYS A 10 24.48 -48.05 -38.03
C LYS A 10 24.72 -46.60 -37.59
N ARG A 11 25.07 -45.71 -38.53
CA ARG A 11 25.30 -44.27 -38.27
C ARG A 11 23.96 -43.52 -38.07
N THR A 12 22.95 -43.82 -38.87
CA THR A 12 21.58 -43.26 -38.72
C THR A 12 20.90 -43.77 -37.46
N LYS A 13 21.07 -45.04 -37.08
CA LYS A 13 20.59 -45.56 -35.78
C LYS A 13 21.27 -44.87 -34.58
N ARG A 14 22.58 -44.62 -34.64
CA ARG A 14 23.29 -43.87 -33.59
C ARG A 14 22.83 -42.41 -33.51
N LEU A 15 22.55 -41.78 -34.64
CA LEU A 15 22.04 -40.40 -34.68
C LEU A 15 20.62 -40.33 -34.09
N ARG A 16 19.72 -41.26 -34.47
CA ARG A 16 18.37 -41.40 -33.90
C ARG A 16 18.43 -41.65 -32.40
N LYS A 17 19.25 -42.61 -31.94
CA LYS A 17 19.39 -42.92 -30.50
C LYS A 17 19.98 -41.74 -29.71
N ARG A 18 20.80 -40.89 -30.33
CA ARG A 18 21.32 -39.65 -29.73
C ARG A 18 20.28 -38.53 -29.71
N GLN A 19 19.45 -38.41 -30.75
CA GLN A 19 18.31 -37.49 -30.78
C GLN A 19 17.20 -37.90 -29.82
N GLU A 20 16.86 -39.19 -29.75
CA GLU A 20 15.92 -39.78 -28.79
C GLU A 20 16.42 -39.62 -27.35
N LYS A 21 17.71 -39.81 -27.07
CA LYS A 21 18.29 -39.50 -25.75
C LYS A 21 18.29 -38.00 -25.42
N LYS A 22 18.31 -37.12 -26.42
CA LYS A 22 18.25 -35.66 -26.24
C LYS A 22 16.81 -35.21 -26.00
N ALA A 23 15.85 -35.81 -26.70
CA ALA A 23 14.41 -35.60 -26.51
C ALA A 23 13.89 -36.23 -25.20
N SER A 24 14.38 -37.42 -24.80
CA SER A 24 14.01 -38.06 -23.53
C SER A 24 14.63 -37.36 -22.31
N LYS A 25 15.69 -36.58 -22.50
CA LYS A 25 16.26 -35.70 -21.47
C LYS A 25 15.52 -34.36 -21.36
N SER A 26 14.82 -33.92 -22.40
CA SER A 26 14.01 -32.69 -22.32
C SER A 26 12.61 -32.94 -21.76
N SER A 27 12.10 -34.18 -21.83
CA SER A 27 10.79 -34.56 -21.25
C SER A 27 10.81 -34.80 -19.74
N LEU A 28 12.00 -34.86 -19.13
CA LEU A 28 12.23 -34.94 -17.68
C LEU A 28 13.06 -33.73 -17.22
N ALA A 29 12.78 -32.55 -17.78
CA ALA A 29 13.31 -31.30 -17.26
C ALA A 29 12.65 -31.02 -15.91
N TYR A 30 13.21 -31.58 -14.84
CA TYR A 30 13.05 -31.01 -13.51
C TYR A 30 13.32 -29.50 -13.63
N ALA A 31 12.43 -28.67 -13.11
CA ALA A 31 12.63 -27.23 -13.03
C ALA A 31 14.06 -26.97 -12.52
N SER A 32 14.92 -26.44 -13.39
CA SER A 32 16.36 -26.33 -13.13
C SER A 32 16.68 -25.10 -12.30
N GLY A 33 15.75 -24.14 -12.25
CA GLY A 33 15.79 -22.98 -11.39
C GLY A 33 14.40 -22.45 -11.03
N PHE A 34 14.37 -21.42 -10.18
CA PHE A 34 13.16 -20.78 -9.69
C PHE A 34 12.22 -20.27 -10.81
N LEU A 35 12.77 -19.87 -11.96
CA LEU A 35 12.02 -19.39 -13.12
C LEU A 35 11.37 -20.51 -13.96
N ASP A 36 11.72 -21.78 -13.71
CA ASP A 36 11.14 -22.93 -14.39
C ASP A 36 9.91 -23.50 -13.65
N LEU A 37 9.49 -22.85 -12.55
CA LEU A 37 8.30 -23.23 -11.80
C LEU A 37 7.02 -22.98 -12.61
N PRO A 38 5.97 -23.81 -12.44
CA PRO A 38 4.66 -23.52 -13.00
C PRO A 38 4.14 -22.15 -12.53
N HIS A 39 3.44 -21.45 -13.42
CA HIS A 39 2.93 -20.10 -13.18
C HIS A 39 2.15 -19.98 -11.86
N GLU A 40 1.27 -20.95 -11.57
CA GLU A 40 0.45 -20.97 -10.35
C GLU A 40 1.30 -21.06 -9.08
N ILE A 41 2.27 -21.98 -9.05
CA ILE A 41 3.19 -22.14 -7.92
C ILE A 41 4.01 -20.87 -7.71
N PHE A 42 4.41 -20.23 -8.80
CA PHE A 42 5.14 -18.98 -8.75
C PHE A 42 4.30 -17.86 -8.12
N LEU A 43 3.03 -17.74 -8.50
CA LEU A 43 2.09 -16.79 -7.88
C LEU A 43 1.87 -17.07 -6.40
N GLU A 44 1.71 -18.34 -6.00
CA GLU A 44 1.57 -18.70 -4.59
C GLU A 44 2.80 -18.31 -3.76
N ILE A 45 4.00 -18.53 -4.28
CA ILE A 45 5.24 -18.11 -3.62
C ILE A 45 5.31 -16.59 -3.51
N LEU A 46 4.95 -15.85 -4.56
CA LEU A 46 4.95 -14.39 -4.50
C LEU A 46 3.88 -13.84 -3.54
N ALA A 47 2.72 -14.49 -3.45
CA ALA A 47 1.63 -14.06 -2.58
C ALA A 47 1.95 -14.15 -1.08
N ILE A 48 2.89 -15.01 -0.67
CA ILE A 48 3.33 -15.10 0.73
C ILE A 48 4.37 -14.04 1.11
N LEU A 49 5.01 -13.40 0.12
CA LEU A 49 6.05 -12.39 0.36
C LEU A 49 5.46 -11.07 0.84
N ARG A 50 6.31 -10.26 1.47
CA ARG A 50 5.96 -8.88 1.80
C ARG A 50 6.10 -7.97 0.57
N PRO A 51 5.32 -6.89 0.47
CA PRO A 51 5.43 -5.92 -0.63
C PRO A 51 6.86 -5.42 -0.88
N ARG A 52 7.63 -5.12 0.18
CA ARG A 52 9.04 -4.73 0.07
C ARG A 52 9.92 -5.83 -0.56
N ASP A 53 9.70 -7.08 -0.16
CA ASP A 53 10.43 -8.24 -0.70
C ASP A 53 10.07 -8.47 -2.18
N LEU A 54 8.80 -8.26 -2.57
CA LEU A 54 8.35 -8.30 -3.97
C LEU A 54 9.03 -7.23 -4.85
N LEU A 55 9.14 -6.00 -4.36
CA LEU A 55 9.88 -4.97 -5.09
C LEU A 55 11.36 -5.30 -5.20
N ALA A 56 11.99 -5.78 -4.13
CA ALA A 56 13.39 -6.20 -4.17
C ALA A 56 13.60 -7.32 -5.20
N LEU A 57 12.71 -8.32 -5.25
CA LEU A 57 12.74 -9.38 -6.26
C LEU A 57 12.59 -8.87 -7.68
N SER A 58 11.78 -7.82 -7.89
CA SER A 58 11.63 -7.20 -9.21
C SER A 58 12.93 -6.57 -9.75
N TRP A 59 13.94 -6.37 -8.91
CA TRP A 59 15.24 -5.85 -9.32
C TRP A 59 16.31 -6.92 -9.51
N VAL A 60 16.02 -8.17 -9.14
CA VAL A 60 16.99 -9.28 -9.23
C VAL A 60 17.25 -9.68 -10.68
N SER A 61 16.21 -9.75 -11.52
CA SER A 61 16.37 -10.06 -12.95
C SER A 61 15.22 -9.50 -13.80
N GLN A 62 15.47 -9.32 -15.10
CA GLN A 62 14.44 -8.85 -16.03
C GLN A 62 13.22 -9.78 -16.13
N PRO A 63 13.36 -11.12 -16.19
CA PRO A 63 12.21 -12.02 -16.19
C PRO A 63 11.34 -11.89 -14.94
N LEU A 64 11.97 -11.81 -13.75
CA LEU A 64 11.26 -11.60 -12.48
C LEU A 64 10.52 -10.27 -12.48
N ARG A 65 11.18 -9.21 -12.96
CA ARG A 65 10.57 -7.89 -13.10
C ARG A 65 9.33 -7.97 -13.98
N GLN A 66 9.46 -8.50 -15.19
CA GLN A 66 8.36 -8.59 -16.14
C GLN A 66 7.19 -9.40 -15.59
N PHE A 67 7.47 -10.53 -14.93
CA PHE A 67 6.44 -11.35 -14.31
C PHE A 67 5.69 -10.60 -13.20
N ILE A 68 6.42 -10.03 -12.23
CA ILE A 68 5.82 -9.31 -11.10
C ILE A 68 5.02 -8.10 -11.59
N LEU A 69 5.51 -7.42 -12.63
CA LEU A 69 4.81 -6.30 -13.25
C LEU A 69 3.54 -6.72 -13.99
N ALA A 70 3.55 -7.86 -14.68
CA ALA A 70 2.40 -8.38 -15.39
C ALA A 70 1.28 -8.86 -14.44
N GLU A 71 1.67 -9.47 -13.32
CA GLU A 71 0.75 -10.06 -12.34
C GLU A 71 0.54 -9.16 -11.09
N GLU A 72 0.93 -7.90 -11.18
CA GLU A 72 0.98 -6.98 -10.03
C GLU A 72 -0.37 -6.87 -9.31
N ASP A 73 -1.45 -6.72 -10.07
CA ASP A 73 -2.81 -6.63 -9.53
C ASP A 73 -3.22 -7.90 -8.76
N HIS A 74 -2.96 -9.07 -9.36
CA HIS A 74 -3.33 -10.36 -8.77
C HIS A 74 -2.54 -10.61 -7.48
N ILE A 75 -1.21 -10.47 -7.54
CA ILE A 75 -0.32 -10.65 -6.39
C ILE A 75 -0.70 -9.68 -5.27
N THR A 76 -0.84 -8.39 -5.59
CA THR A 76 -1.14 -7.35 -4.60
C THR A 76 -2.50 -7.58 -3.95
N LYS A 77 -3.52 -7.93 -4.72
CA LYS A 77 -4.86 -8.20 -4.18
C LYS A 77 -4.83 -9.34 -3.17
N THR A 78 -4.10 -10.41 -3.48
CA THR A 78 -3.93 -11.56 -2.57
C THR A 78 -3.16 -11.16 -1.32
N VAL A 79 -2.01 -10.48 -1.48
CA VAL A 79 -1.19 -9.99 -0.35
C VAL A 79 -2.00 -9.08 0.58
N ILE A 80 -2.75 -8.13 0.04
CA ILE A 80 -3.59 -7.22 0.83
C ILE A 80 -4.70 -7.98 1.56
N ALA A 81 -5.39 -8.90 0.88
CA ALA A 81 -6.45 -9.69 1.49
C ALA A 81 -5.93 -10.58 2.64
N THR A 82 -4.70 -11.11 2.51
CA THR A 82 -4.11 -12.00 3.51
C THR A 82 -3.47 -11.25 4.68
N ARG A 83 -2.80 -10.11 4.42
CA ARG A 83 -1.96 -9.43 5.42
C ARG A 83 -2.50 -8.09 5.92
N TYR A 84 -3.24 -7.37 5.09
CA TYR A 84 -3.57 -5.95 5.30
C TYR A 84 -5.08 -5.68 5.17
N ALA A 85 -5.93 -6.64 5.54
CA ALA A 85 -7.36 -6.58 5.31
C ALA A 85 -8.05 -5.46 6.09
N ALA A 86 -7.62 -5.20 7.33
CA ALA A 86 -8.17 -4.13 8.17
C ALA A 86 -7.63 -2.76 7.73
N LEU A 87 -6.32 -2.65 7.48
CA LEU A 87 -5.64 -1.45 7.05
C LEU A 87 -6.14 -0.98 5.68
N ALA A 88 -6.39 -1.89 4.74
CA ALA A 88 -6.91 -1.52 3.42
C ALA A 88 -8.29 -0.84 3.48
N LYS A 89 -9.11 -1.16 4.49
CA LYS A 89 -10.39 -0.46 4.75
C LYS A 89 -10.18 0.90 5.41
N CYS A 90 -9.13 1.04 6.22
CA CYS A 90 -8.80 2.29 6.90
C CYS A 90 -8.16 3.31 5.95
N PHE A 91 -7.35 2.85 4.99
CA PHE A 91 -6.56 3.67 4.08
C PHE A 91 -6.98 3.52 2.61
N PRO A 92 -8.26 3.73 2.25
CA PRO A 92 -8.67 3.63 0.85
C PRO A 92 -7.91 4.67 0.01
N ARG A 93 -7.60 4.29 -1.24
CA ARG A 93 -6.89 5.18 -2.17
C ARG A 93 -7.77 6.37 -2.61
N PRO A 94 -7.18 7.56 -2.75
CA PRO A 94 -7.77 8.64 -3.55
C PRO A 94 -8.09 8.18 -4.97
N VAL A 95 -9.06 8.82 -5.59
CA VAL A 95 -9.44 8.55 -6.98
C VAL A 95 -8.65 9.47 -7.90
N LEU A 96 -8.10 8.93 -8.98
CA LEU A 96 -7.47 9.73 -10.04
C LEU A 96 -8.53 10.56 -10.75
N LEU A 97 -8.20 11.80 -11.10
CA LEU A 97 -9.14 12.71 -11.75
C LEU A 97 -9.62 12.17 -13.10
N GLU A 98 -8.78 11.40 -13.80
CA GLU A 98 -9.13 10.75 -15.06
C GLU A 98 -10.28 9.74 -14.94
N HIS A 99 -10.49 9.17 -13.74
CA HIS A 99 -11.57 8.24 -13.44
C HIS A 99 -12.84 8.94 -12.91
N VAL A 100 -12.79 10.26 -12.72
CA VAL A 100 -13.97 11.05 -12.38
C VAL A 100 -14.71 11.45 -13.65
N ASP A 101 -16.04 11.46 -13.58
CA ASP A 101 -16.92 11.94 -14.64
C ASP A 101 -16.45 13.29 -15.23
N PRO A 102 -16.24 13.40 -16.57
CA PRO A 102 -15.73 14.61 -17.19
C PRO A 102 -16.54 15.88 -16.90
N ALA A 103 -17.87 15.79 -16.75
CA ALA A 103 -18.71 16.95 -16.45
C ALA A 103 -18.48 17.49 -15.02
N SER A 104 -18.02 16.63 -14.11
CA SER A 104 -17.73 16.99 -12.72
C SER A 104 -16.32 17.58 -12.50
N ARG A 105 -15.38 17.37 -13.44
CA ARG A 105 -13.97 17.80 -13.29
C ARG A 105 -13.77 19.31 -13.13
N PRO A 106 -14.47 20.19 -13.88
CA PRO A 106 -14.28 21.64 -13.72
C PRO A 106 -14.61 22.14 -12.31
N ALA A 107 -15.64 21.58 -11.68
CA ALA A 107 -16.03 21.92 -10.31
C ALA A 107 -14.91 21.58 -9.30
N LEU A 108 -14.28 20.43 -9.48
CA LEU A 108 -13.20 19.92 -8.62
C LEU A 108 -11.87 20.69 -8.82
N GLN A 109 -11.65 21.24 -10.01
CA GLN A 109 -10.46 22.04 -10.32
C GLN A 109 -10.65 23.54 -10.09
N SER A 110 -11.84 23.96 -9.66
CA SER A 110 -12.15 25.38 -9.49
C SER A 110 -11.26 26.04 -8.41
N PRO A 111 -10.88 27.32 -8.59
CA PRO A 111 -10.11 28.06 -7.58
C PRO A 111 -10.82 28.18 -6.23
N LEU A 112 -12.16 28.21 -6.22
CA LEU A 112 -12.98 28.16 -5.01
C LEU A 112 -12.74 26.86 -4.25
N ARG A 113 -12.67 25.73 -4.97
CA ARG A 113 -12.36 24.44 -4.38
C ARG A 113 -10.94 24.41 -3.81
N SER A 114 -9.96 25.01 -4.47
CA SER A 114 -8.59 25.14 -3.93
C SER A 114 -8.56 25.88 -2.59
N LYS A 115 -9.40 26.91 -2.40
CA LYS A 115 -9.52 27.60 -1.10
C LYS A 115 -10.11 26.71 0.00
N VAL A 116 -11.13 25.92 -0.31
CA VAL A 116 -11.73 24.97 0.64
C VAL A 116 -10.73 23.86 1.00
N GLN A 117 -10.00 23.34 0.02
CA GLN A 117 -8.92 22.37 0.26
C GLN A 117 -7.83 22.95 1.17
N ALA A 118 -7.45 24.21 0.96
CA ALA A 118 -6.47 24.88 1.81
C ALA A 118 -6.89 24.88 3.29
N LEU A 119 -8.18 24.92 3.63
CA LEU A 119 -8.65 24.82 5.02
C LEU A 119 -8.36 23.44 5.63
N HIS A 120 -8.51 22.37 4.87
CA HIS A 120 -8.21 21.01 5.32
C HIS A 120 -6.70 20.68 5.30
N GLN A 121 -5.88 21.52 4.66
CA GLN A 121 -4.43 21.35 4.52
C GLN A 121 -3.63 22.24 5.47
N ARG A 122 -4.12 23.46 5.78
CA ARG A 122 -3.50 24.42 6.72
C ARG A 122 -3.05 23.84 8.07
N PRO A 123 -3.74 22.83 8.65
CA PRO A 123 -3.27 22.23 9.90
C PRO A 123 -1.95 21.46 9.79
N PHE A 124 -1.57 21.01 8.59
CA PHE A 124 -0.44 20.10 8.42
C PHE A 124 0.81 20.81 7.93
N GLN A 125 1.91 20.65 8.67
CA GLN A 125 3.26 21.05 8.24
C GLN A 125 4.03 19.91 7.55
N HIS A 126 3.49 18.69 7.61
CA HIS A 126 4.18 17.45 7.24
C HIS A 126 3.42 16.66 6.15
N ILE A 127 2.50 17.32 5.44
CA ILE A 127 1.77 16.72 4.31
C ILE A 127 1.85 17.70 3.13
N GLN A 128 2.33 17.20 2.00
CA GLN A 128 2.22 17.92 0.74
C GLN A 128 0.85 17.66 0.11
N PRO A 129 0.14 18.68 -0.38
CA PRO A 129 -1.15 18.50 -1.03
C PRO A 129 -1.04 17.73 -2.35
N PRO A 130 -2.10 17.03 -2.77
CA PRO A 130 -2.12 16.37 -4.07
C PRO A 130 -2.15 17.38 -5.21
N ASP A 131 -1.65 16.98 -6.37
CA ASP A 131 -1.81 17.74 -7.62
C ASP A 131 -3.28 17.69 -8.08
N PRO A 132 -3.99 18.83 -8.14
CA PRO A 132 -5.40 18.89 -8.55
C PRO A 132 -5.62 18.57 -10.04
N SER A 133 -4.56 18.50 -10.84
CA SER A 133 -4.64 18.05 -12.25
C SER A 133 -4.65 16.52 -12.37
N VAL A 134 -4.16 15.80 -11.36
CA VAL A 134 -3.98 14.34 -11.39
C VAL A 134 -4.96 13.63 -10.46
N VAL A 135 -5.21 14.17 -9.26
CA VAL A 135 -6.00 13.52 -8.21
C VAL A 135 -7.31 14.25 -8.00
N CYS A 136 -8.40 13.51 -7.80
CA CYS A 136 -9.67 14.09 -7.41
C CYS A 136 -9.53 14.85 -6.08
N THR A 137 -10.13 16.04 -6.03
CA THR A 137 -10.02 16.94 -4.88
C THR A 137 -11.31 17.06 -4.06
N CYS A 138 -12.23 16.10 -4.21
CA CYS A 138 -13.36 15.95 -3.30
C CYS A 138 -12.85 15.72 -1.87
N LEU A 139 -13.67 16.02 -0.86
CA LEU A 139 -13.23 16.00 0.54
C LEU A 139 -12.68 14.63 0.93
N THR A 140 -13.38 13.56 0.56
CA THR A 140 -12.95 12.18 0.73
C THR A 140 -11.56 11.91 0.15
N CYS A 141 -11.26 12.34 -1.08
CA CYS A 141 -9.96 12.07 -1.69
C CYS A 141 -8.82 12.85 -1.03
N ILE A 142 -9.07 14.08 -0.57
CA ILE A 142 -8.10 14.84 0.22
C ILE A 142 -7.81 14.15 1.55
N LEU A 143 -8.83 13.67 2.27
CA LEU A 143 -8.65 12.96 3.53
C LEU A 143 -7.91 11.63 3.35
N ARG A 144 -8.22 10.89 2.27
CA ARG A 144 -7.52 9.65 1.89
C ARG A 144 -6.05 9.91 1.57
N TRP A 145 -5.76 10.97 0.82
CA TRP A 145 -4.40 11.39 0.49
C TRP A 145 -3.60 11.72 1.75
N ASN A 146 -4.18 12.56 2.62
CA ASN A 146 -3.57 12.92 3.89
C ASN A 146 -3.31 11.68 4.74
N SER A 147 -4.25 10.74 4.81
CA SER A 147 -4.11 9.50 5.56
C SER A 147 -2.91 8.66 5.09
N LEU A 148 -2.74 8.50 3.77
CA LEU A 148 -1.60 7.77 3.20
C LEU A 148 -0.26 8.50 3.43
N CYS A 149 -0.23 9.83 3.32
CA CYS A 149 0.96 10.62 3.66
C CYS A 149 1.33 10.48 5.14
N LEU A 150 0.34 10.52 6.03
CA LEU A 150 0.53 10.33 7.47
C LEU A 150 1.07 8.95 7.82
N ALA A 151 0.61 7.90 7.13
CA ALA A 151 1.14 6.55 7.31
C ALA A 151 2.63 6.49 6.98
N LEU A 152 3.07 7.16 5.91
CA LEU A 152 4.48 7.24 5.52
C LEU A 152 5.32 8.12 6.45
N ASP A 153 4.82 9.30 6.86
CA ASP A 153 5.54 10.18 7.79
C ASP A 153 5.67 9.52 9.16
N PHE A 154 4.61 8.87 9.66
CA PHE A 154 4.66 8.11 10.90
C PHE A 154 5.67 6.95 10.83
N ALA A 155 5.78 6.27 9.69
CA ALA A 155 6.77 5.24 9.47
C ALA A 155 8.20 5.78 9.44
N HIS A 156 8.41 6.94 8.82
CA HIS A 156 9.72 7.60 8.78
C HIS A 156 10.27 7.89 10.19
N TRP A 157 9.41 8.30 11.12
CA TRP A 157 9.83 8.69 12.48
C TRP A 157 9.83 7.55 13.50
N GLN A 158 9.53 6.30 13.14
CA GLN A 158 9.50 5.21 14.13
C GLN A 158 10.85 4.99 14.82
N ASP A 159 11.96 5.14 14.10
CA ASP A 159 13.29 4.95 14.69
C ASP A 159 13.57 5.98 15.79
N ASN A 160 13.17 7.23 15.58
CA ASN A 160 13.25 8.27 16.61
C ASN A 160 12.38 7.92 17.82
N LEU A 161 11.13 7.53 17.57
CA LEU A 161 10.17 7.19 18.63
C LEU A 161 10.62 5.99 19.47
N ASP A 162 11.24 4.98 18.85
CA ASP A 162 11.69 3.77 19.54
C ASP A 162 12.96 3.99 20.34
N LYS A 163 13.87 4.86 19.86
CA LYS A 163 15.08 5.26 20.59
C LYS A 163 14.81 6.32 21.66
N GLY A 164 13.63 6.95 21.64
CA GLY A 164 13.32 8.11 22.48
C GLY A 164 14.07 9.38 22.03
N GLU A 165 14.51 9.43 20.78
CA GLU A 165 15.14 10.60 20.18
C GLU A 165 14.06 11.61 19.75
N PRO A 166 14.18 12.89 20.15
CA PRO A 166 13.20 13.90 19.75
C PRO A 166 13.08 14.05 18.23
N ILE A 167 11.86 14.02 17.71
CA ILE A 167 11.54 14.43 16.34
C ILE A 167 11.85 15.93 16.20
N PRO A 168 12.59 16.34 15.15
CA PRO A 168 12.90 17.75 14.90
C PRO A 168 11.65 18.61 14.78
N MET A 169 11.54 19.61 15.66
CA MET A 169 10.48 20.62 15.58
C MET A 169 10.76 21.63 14.47
N ILE A 170 9.72 22.01 13.74
CA ILE A 170 9.79 23.05 12.71
C ILE A 170 9.36 24.38 13.33
N PRO A 171 10.22 25.41 13.35
CA PRO A 171 9.83 26.74 13.82
C PRO A 171 8.64 27.28 13.02
N ARG A 172 7.72 27.96 13.71
CA ARG A 172 6.55 28.58 13.07
C ARG A 172 6.98 29.53 11.95
N GLY A 173 6.28 29.45 10.81
CA GLY A 173 6.56 30.29 9.63
C GLY A 173 7.78 29.86 8.81
N THR A 174 8.48 28.80 9.21
CA THR A 174 9.61 28.26 8.44
C THR A 174 9.21 27.01 7.68
N SER A 175 9.91 26.73 6.58
CA SER A 175 9.77 25.50 5.80
C SER A 175 11.17 24.98 5.48
N PRO A 176 11.79 24.20 6.40
CA PRO A 176 13.15 23.75 6.21
C PRO A 176 13.25 22.76 5.05
N GLN A 177 14.38 22.79 4.33
CA GLN A 177 14.59 22.00 3.11
C GLN A 177 14.41 20.49 3.34
N TRP A 178 14.90 19.97 4.48
CA TRP A 178 14.74 18.55 4.82
C TRP A 178 13.26 18.14 4.91
N ASN A 179 12.39 19.03 5.41
CA ASN A 179 10.97 18.74 5.54
C ASN A 179 10.30 18.76 4.18
N GLN A 180 10.63 19.75 3.34
CA GLN A 180 10.12 19.82 1.97
C GLN A 180 10.49 18.56 1.16
N GLN A 181 11.73 18.11 1.27
CA GLN A 181 12.19 16.88 0.61
C GLN A 181 11.51 15.62 1.17
N LEU A 182 11.23 15.59 2.48
CA LEU A 182 10.52 14.48 3.11
C LEU A 182 9.07 14.39 2.62
N ILE A 183 8.32 15.50 2.70
CA ILE A 183 6.91 15.52 2.30
C ILE A 183 6.73 15.31 0.79
N ALA A 184 7.69 15.77 -0.03
CA ALA A 184 7.69 15.50 -1.48
C ALA A 184 7.87 14.01 -1.78
N ARG A 185 8.83 13.34 -1.12
CA ARG A 185 9.01 11.89 -1.27
C ARG A 185 7.78 11.11 -0.84
N HIS A 186 7.12 11.53 0.24
CA HIS A 186 5.86 10.90 0.67
C HIS A 186 4.75 11.10 -0.37
N ALA A 187 4.59 12.32 -0.89
CA ALA A 187 3.64 12.60 -1.97
C ALA A 187 3.91 11.75 -3.22
N ASP A 188 5.18 11.59 -3.63
CA ASP A 188 5.56 10.75 -4.78
C ASP A 188 5.16 9.28 -4.56
N HIS A 189 5.44 8.74 -3.37
CA HIS A 189 5.04 7.37 -3.01
C HIS A 189 3.51 7.20 -3.04
N VAL A 190 2.77 8.17 -2.51
CA VAL A 190 1.31 8.14 -2.54
C VAL A 190 0.81 8.24 -3.98
N ALA A 191 1.36 9.12 -4.81
CA ALA A 191 1.01 9.25 -6.22
C ALA A 191 1.28 7.93 -6.99
N TRP A 192 2.43 7.30 -6.78
CA TRP A 192 2.74 5.98 -7.37
C TRP A 192 1.75 4.91 -6.92
N SER A 193 1.30 4.94 -5.66
CA SER A 193 0.31 3.97 -5.14
C SER A 193 -1.05 4.02 -5.85
N LEU A 194 -1.38 5.14 -6.49
CA LEU A 194 -2.61 5.29 -7.26
C LEU A 194 -2.53 4.54 -8.59
N MET A 195 -1.34 4.53 -9.22
CA MET A 195 -1.09 3.86 -10.49
C MET A 195 -0.59 2.43 -10.34
N ARG A 196 0.01 2.10 -9.19
CA ARG A 196 0.76 0.87 -8.97
C ARG A 196 0.30 0.19 -7.67
N PRO A 197 -0.49 -0.90 -7.75
CA PRO A 197 -1.03 -1.58 -6.57
C PRO A 197 0.05 -2.00 -5.56
N LEU A 198 1.23 -2.43 -6.02
CA LEU A 198 2.30 -2.88 -5.13
C LEU A 198 2.83 -1.75 -4.25
N TRP A 199 2.88 -0.52 -4.77
CA TRP A 199 3.23 0.67 -3.99
C TRP A 199 2.19 0.97 -2.91
N TYR A 200 0.92 0.72 -3.19
CA TYR A 200 -0.13 0.83 -2.16
C TYR A 200 0.06 -0.21 -1.06
N ALA A 201 0.30 -1.48 -1.42
CA ALA A 201 0.58 -2.52 -0.43
C ALA A 201 1.83 -2.20 0.41
N MET A 202 2.86 -1.57 -0.17
CA MET A 202 4.02 -1.10 0.60
C MET A 202 3.67 -0.04 1.66
N ILE A 203 2.78 0.89 1.35
CA ILE A 203 2.34 1.89 2.34
C ILE A 203 1.64 1.17 3.51
N LEU A 204 0.80 0.17 3.21
CA LEU A 204 0.15 -0.65 4.24
C LEU A 204 1.15 -1.45 5.06
N GLU A 205 2.17 -2.04 4.42
CA GLU A 205 3.27 -2.75 5.10
C GLU A 205 4.01 -1.83 6.07
N ALA A 206 4.44 -0.64 5.61
CA ALA A 206 5.15 0.34 6.43
C ALA A 206 4.29 0.80 7.61
N HIS A 207 2.99 0.99 7.38
CA HIS A 207 2.07 1.40 8.44
C HIS A 207 1.80 0.29 9.45
N LEU A 208 1.69 -0.97 9.00
CA LEU A 208 1.55 -2.12 9.89
C LEU A 208 2.78 -2.24 10.79
N ASP A 209 3.98 -2.16 10.23
CA ASP A 209 5.23 -2.20 11.00
C ASP A 209 5.26 -1.08 12.06
N SER A 210 4.91 0.14 11.65
CA SER A 210 4.83 1.30 12.56
C SER A 210 3.81 1.11 13.68
N THR A 211 2.65 0.54 13.35
CA THR A 211 1.59 0.25 14.32
C THR A 211 2.04 -0.82 15.31
N ILE A 212 2.68 -1.90 14.85
CA ILE A 212 3.24 -2.96 15.71
C ILE A 212 4.30 -2.40 16.66
N ARG A 213 5.26 -1.62 16.13
CA ARG A 213 6.32 -0.97 16.91
C ARG A 213 5.74 -0.05 17.98
N SER A 214 4.78 0.79 17.60
CA SER A 214 4.11 1.69 18.52
C SER A 214 3.35 0.95 19.62
N ILE A 215 2.50 -0.03 19.29
CA ILE A 215 1.77 -0.82 20.28
C ILE A 215 2.72 -1.52 21.26
N ARG A 216 3.84 -2.07 20.77
CA ARG A 216 4.88 -2.67 21.64
C ARG A 216 5.49 -1.64 22.57
N ARG A 217 5.93 -0.48 22.04
CA ARG A 217 6.53 0.60 22.82
C ARG A 217 5.59 1.08 23.93
N HIS A 218 4.32 1.31 23.61
CA HIS A 218 3.31 1.70 24.59
C HIS A 218 2.99 0.59 25.59
N GLY A 219 2.96 -0.68 25.16
CA GLY A 219 2.74 -1.83 26.04
C GLY A 219 3.87 -2.09 27.04
N LEU A 220 5.10 -1.65 26.73
CA LEU A 220 6.27 -1.71 27.62
C LEU A 220 6.38 -0.51 28.57
N ASN A 221 5.56 0.54 28.38
CA ASN A 221 5.60 1.72 29.21
C ASN A 221 5.14 1.41 30.64
N LYS A 222 6.06 1.51 31.60
CA LYS A 222 5.80 1.20 33.02
C LYS A 222 4.76 2.11 33.66
N GLY A 223 4.59 3.33 33.16
CA GLY A 223 3.68 4.35 33.70
C GLY A 223 2.23 4.23 33.24
N ASN A 224 1.98 3.66 32.05
CA ASN A 224 0.63 3.42 31.54
C ASN A 224 0.51 1.97 31.03
N ARG A 225 0.06 1.08 31.90
CA ARG A 225 -0.05 -0.36 31.63
C ARG A 225 -1.29 -0.77 30.85
N ARG A 226 -2.11 0.17 30.38
CA ARG A 226 -3.34 -0.14 29.66
C ARG A 226 -3.00 -0.62 28.24
N ARG A 227 -3.02 -1.93 28.05
CA ARG A 227 -2.94 -2.55 26.71
C ARG A 227 -4.26 -2.33 25.98
N ARG A 228 -4.30 -1.28 25.16
CA ARG A 228 -5.50 -0.90 24.41
C ARG A 228 -5.73 -1.78 23.18
N PHE A 229 -4.66 -2.29 22.57
CA PHE A 229 -4.72 -3.30 21.52
C PHE A 229 -4.29 -4.67 22.05
N ARG A 230 -5.07 -5.71 21.70
CA ARG A 230 -4.75 -7.11 22.03
C ARG A 230 -3.89 -7.73 20.94
N MET A 231 -2.62 -7.36 20.89
CA MET A 231 -1.62 -7.91 19.97
C MET A 231 -0.74 -8.94 20.71
N THR A 232 -0.57 -10.13 20.14
CA THR A 232 0.32 -11.18 20.66
C THR A 232 1.60 -11.29 19.84
N GLU A 233 2.58 -12.06 20.32
CA GLU A 233 3.81 -12.32 19.57
C GLU A 233 3.55 -13.16 18.31
N GLU A 234 2.52 -14.00 18.31
CA GLU A 234 2.05 -14.73 17.12
C GLU A 234 1.56 -13.75 16.06
N ASP A 235 0.80 -12.72 16.43
CA ASP A 235 0.31 -11.70 15.49
C ASP A 235 1.49 -10.97 14.83
N VAL A 236 2.53 -10.64 15.62
CA VAL A 236 3.72 -9.99 15.08
C VAL A 236 4.51 -10.91 14.16
N ARG A 237 4.67 -12.19 14.52
CA ARG A 237 5.33 -13.19 13.64
C ARG A 237 4.54 -13.43 12.35
N ALA A 238 3.21 -13.44 12.42
CA ALA A 238 2.36 -13.61 11.25
C ALA A 238 2.51 -12.43 10.26
N GLY A 239 2.80 -11.23 10.79
CA GLY A 239 2.93 -10.01 9.98
C GLY A 239 1.62 -9.68 9.28
N THR A 240 0.51 -9.81 10.02
CA THR A 240 -0.84 -9.49 9.55
C THR A 240 -1.53 -8.51 10.48
N ASP A 241 -2.50 -7.79 9.96
CA ASP A 241 -3.27 -6.79 10.69
C ASP A 241 -4.53 -7.34 11.38
N ALA A 242 -4.71 -8.66 11.41
CA ALA A 242 -5.91 -9.31 11.94
C ALA A 242 -6.22 -8.93 13.40
N PHE A 243 -5.19 -8.62 14.19
CA PHE A 243 -5.37 -8.18 15.58
C PHE A 243 -6.07 -6.81 15.69
N LEU A 244 -6.06 -5.98 14.64
CA LEU A 244 -6.70 -4.67 14.61
C LEU A 244 -8.23 -4.75 14.48
N GLU A 245 -8.76 -5.90 14.08
CA GLU A 245 -10.21 -6.18 14.05
C GLU A 245 -10.75 -6.60 15.42
N ARG A 246 -9.87 -6.91 16.38
CA ARG A 246 -10.26 -7.15 17.78
C ARG A 246 -10.72 -5.83 18.42
N SER A 247 -11.36 -5.94 19.59
CA SER A 247 -11.78 -4.74 20.33
C SER A 247 -10.56 -3.88 20.70
N GLY A 248 -10.70 -2.58 20.52
CA GLY A 248 -9.67 -1.58 20.76
C GLY A 248 -10.27 -0.18 20.84
N PRO A 249 -9.46 0.82 21.23
CA PRO A 249 -9.92 2.19 21.30
C PRO A 249 -10.26 2.69 19.89
N PRO A 250 -11.33 3.48 19.71
CA PRO A 250 -11.47 4.22 18.46
C PRO A 250 -10.26 5.13 18.31
N THR A 251 -9.71 5.21 17.10
CA THR A 251 -8.75 6.26 16.78
C THR A 251 -9.56 7.52 16.50
N VAL A 252 -9.56 8.43 17.47
CA VAL A 252 -10.39 9.63 17.43
C VAL A 252 -9.66 10.79 16.77
N ASP A 253 -8.33 10.86 16.90
CA ASP A 253 -7.59 12.08 16.55
C ASP A 253 -6.63 11.88 15.38
N THR A 254 -6.76 12.75 14.38
CA THR A 254 -5.79 12.87 13.28
C THR A 254 -4.52 13.56 13.80
N PRO A 255 -3.31 13.02 13.55
CA PRO A 255 -2.07 13.63 14.01
C PRO A 255 -1.71 14.87 13.18
N TYR A 256 -2.20 16.04 13.59
CA TYR A 256 -1.93 17.32 12.91
C TYR A 256 -0.48 17.82 13.09
N HIS A 257 0.19 17.40 14.16
CA HIS A 257 1.61 17.63 14.41
C HIS A 257 2.35 16.32 14.66
N ARG A 258 3.66 16.29 14.35
CA ARG A 258 4.50 15.11 14.63
C ARG A 258 4.63 14.82 16.12
N ASP A 259 4.41 15.80 16.99
CA ASP A 259 4.33 15.60 18.44
C ASP A 259 3.18 14.66 18.84
N ASN A 260 2.12 14.58 18.03
CA ASN A 260 1.05 13.61 18.27
C ASN A 260 1.55 12.16 18.15
N TYR A 261 2.65 11.90 17.42
CA TYR A 261 3.17 10.54 17.20
C TYR A 261 3.67 9.88 18.49
N TYR A 262 4.14 10.64 19.48
CA TYR A 262 4.56 10.08 20.78
C TYR A 262 3.42 9.41 21.55
N MET A 263 2.18 9.86 21.31
CA MET A 263 0.98 9.35 21.99
C MET A 263 0.16 8.40 21.10
N LEU A 264 0.59 8.20 19.86
CA LEU A 264 -0.15 7.49 18.82
C LEU A 264 0.19 6.00 18.81
N GLU A 265 -0.64 5.19 19.46
CA GLU A 265 -0.51 3.72 19.41
C GLU A 265 -0.83 3.15 18.02
N ALA A 266 -1.92 3.62 17.41
CA ALA A 266 -2.31 3.24 16.07
C ALA A 266 -3.10 4.38 15.41
N TYR A 267 -2.78 4.69 14.16
CA TYR A 267 -3.58 5.60 13.33
C TYR A 267 -4.42 4.78 12.37
N LEU A 268 -5.72 4.71 12.60
CA LEU A 268 -6.67 3.91 11.81
C LEU A 268 -7.83 4.83 11.43
N PRO A 269 -7.66 5.64 10.35
CA PRO A 269 -8.69 6.55 9.89
C PRO A 269 -9.85 5.76 9.28
N ASN A 270 -10.96 6.46 9.03
CA ASN A 270 -12.14 5.90 8.36
C ASN A 270 -12.79 4.70 9.08
N ARG A 271 -12.53 4.49 10.37
CA ARG A 271 -13.21 3.47 11.18
C ARG A 271 -13.69 4.00 12.52
N SER A 272 -14.73 3.38 13.05
CA SER A 272 -15.27 3.69 14.38
C SER A 272 -15.83 2.42 15.02
N TRP A 273 -15.72 2.33 16.34
CA TRP A 273 -16.28 1.22 17.11
C TRP A 273 -17.74 1.49 17.44
N ILE A 274 -18.65 0.61 17.03
CA ILE A 274 -20.06 0.69 17.45
C ILE A 274 -20.27 -0.35 18.56
N ALA A 275 -20.35 0.13 19.80
CA ALA A 275 -20.48 -0.72 20.99
C ALA A 275 -21.71 -1.65 20.90
N ASP A 276 -22.86 -1.11 20.46
CA ASP A 276 -24.12 -1.85 20.32
C ASP A 276 -24.04 -3.02 19.35
N ARG A 277 -23.14 -2.95 18.36
CA ARG A 277 -22.95 -3.99 17.34
C ARG A 277 -21.72 -4.85 17.59
N GLY A 278 -20.92 -4.53 18.61
CA GLY A 278 -19.68 -5.23 18.95
C GLY A 278 -18.69 -5.32 17.79
N ARG A 279 -18.68 -4.35 16.86
CA ARG A 279 -17.87 -4.42 15.64
C ARG A 279 -17.37 -3.06 15.17
N TRP A 280 -16.28 -3.09 14.40
CA TRP A 280 -15.81 -1.96 13.64
C TRP A 280 -16.75 -1.64 12.47
N VAL A 281 -17.03 -0.36 12.27
CA VAL A 281 -17.69 0.16 11.07
C VAL A 281 -16.73 1.09 10.36
N TYR A 282 -16.72 0.98 9.04
CA TYR A 282 -15.84 1.75 8.16
C TYR A 282 -16.67 2.76 7.37
N VAL A 283 -16.03 3.86 6.95
CA VAL A 283 -16.66 4.85 6.05
C VAL A 283 -17.16 4.15 4.79
N GLN A 284 -18.35 4.56 4.33
CA GLN A 284 -19.01 3.94 3.19
C GLN A 284 -18.23 4.15 1.88
N ALA A 285 -18.28 3.16 1.00
CA ALA A 285 -17.55 3.19 -0.27
C ALA A 285 -18.01 4.33 -1.20
N ASP A 286 -19.31 4.67 -1.15
CA ASP A 286 -19.97 5.68 -1.99
C ASP A 286 -19.78 7.13 -1.48
N GLN A 287 -19.05 7.33 -0.38
CA GLN A 287 -18.79 8.68 0.16
C GLN A 287 -18.06 9.57 -0.86
N HIS A 288 -17.20 8.97 -1.70
CA HIS A 288 -16.55 9.70 -2.79
C HIS A 288 -17.56 10.33 -3.74
N ASP A 289 -18.54 9.55 -4.22
CA ASP A 289 -19.52 9.99 -5.22
C ASP A 289 -20.40 11.11 -4.65
N ARG A 290 -20.80 10.98 -3.39
CA ARG A 290 -21.55 12.03 -2.67
C ARG A 290 -20.75 13.33 -2.57
N ASP A 291 -19.48 13.25 -2.21
CA ASP A 291 -18.62 14.44 -2.09
C ASP A 291 -18.36 15.10 -3.44
N VAL A 292 -18.29 14.33 -4.54
CA VAL A 292 -18.20 14.85 -5.90
C VAL A 292 -19.47 15.62 -6.26
N GLN A 293 -20.64 15.05 -6.00
CA GLN A 293 -21.94 15.71 -6.24
C GLN A 293 -22.05 17.03 -5.46
N ILE A 294 -21.65 17.04 -4.19
CA ILE A 294 -21.63 18.25 -3.36
C ILE A 294 -20.73 19.33 -3.99
N ALA A 295 -19.54 18.94 -4.48
CA ALA A 295 -18.62 19.87 -5.12
C ALA A 295 -19.21 20.49 -6.39
N VAL A 296 -19.91 19.69 -7.21
CA VAL A 296 -20.62 20.17 -8.41
C VAL A 296 -21.74 21.14 -8.03
N LEU A 297 -22.58 20.78 -7.07
CA LEU A 297 -23.67 21.65 -6.60
C LEU A 297 -23.16 23.01 -6.13
N TRP A 298 -22.10 23.04 -5.31
CA TRP A 298 -21.52 24.28 -4.81
C TRP A 298 -20.93 25.15 -5.93
N SER A 299 -20.33 24.54 -6.95
CA SER A 299 -19.81 25.27 -8.11
C SER A 299 -20.92 25.88 -8.97
N SER A 300 -22.10 25.27 -9.00
CA SER A 300 -23.26 25.77 -9.77
C SER A 300 -24.04 26.88 -9.06
N SER A 301 -23.87 27.01 -7.74
CA SER A 301 -24.52 28.04 -6.91
C SER A 301 -23.65 29.29 -6.68
N SER A 302 -22.42 29.31 -7.20
CA SER A 302 -21.45 30.42 -7.08
C SER A 302 -21.28 31.13 -8.42
#